data_AF-A0A3L7PUR9-F1
#
_entry.id   AF-A0A3L7PUR9-F1
#
_cell.length_a   1.000
_cell.length_b   1.000
_cell.length_c   1.000
_cell.angle_alpha   90.00
_cell.angle_beta   90.00
_cell.angle_gamma   90.00
#
_symmetry.space_group_name_H-M   'P 1'
#
loop_
_entity.id
_entity.type
_entity.pdbx_description
1 polymer ?
#
loop_
_entity_poly.entity_id
_entity_poly.type
_entity_poly.pdbx_seq_one_letter_code
_entity_poly.pdbx_strand_id
1 'polypeptide(L)'
;MNLYIHAVFCLTALSGTGVVAASDPVRVFILAGQSNMEGQAVVDLDGKDYNQGRGTLKALLNDPQRARRMGHLRDADGTWRVRDDVMVRYQPEMTALKKGPLGFGFTPYGDRHHFGPELQFGHVLGDYCQEPVLLIKTAWGGKSLYGDFRPPSSGGKVGPYYQLMLKDIRAALQNYKTDFPSLADRDLKLAGFVWYHGWNDGVDPKKAIPEYEVNLIHLIQDIRKDLKAPGLPVVIGELTGAWVQAPPEWEKLRQAQANAAKRPEVGENVKFVSTRDFVRKPEDSPNPGHGHHEFGNAETCFLVGDALGKGMVELLGKNTAKKEAPKPATRTSRSVEGWTVRVDDRLLDPEKSELLGNALRFLAFRLAEIKVVVPADKVVSLQKVTIILDLNHGGLVPMQYHPSADWLKKNGYAEDLAKCVHLPRAVDLMTARNIREQPWVILHELSHAYHDQVLGFDNPRVKQAYEDFKKSGHGDKTLLFNGSRVKHYGLNTPMEFFAEMTEAYFGSNDFFPFNRAELKENEPTIYQLLKDVWESDSSSPAK
;
A
#
# COMPACT_ATOMS: atom_id res chain seq x y z
N MET A 1 51.31 0.27 69.58
CA MET A 1 50.07 -0.45 69.94
C MET A 1 48.92 0.53 69.75
N ASN A 2 48.23 0.50 68.62
CA ASN A 2 46.94 1.19 68.47
C ASN A 2 46.08 0.42 67.46
N LEU A 3 44.85 0.22 67.90
CA LEU A 3 43.90 -0.82 67.54
C LEU A 3 43.09 -0.44 66.30
N TYR A 4 42.77 -1.44 65.49
CA TYR A 4 41.87 -1.40 64.34
C TYR A 4 40.45 -0.95 64.72
N ILE A 5 39.83 -0.09 63.90
CA ILE A 5 38.37 0.05 63.82
C ILE A 5 37.97 -0.13 62.35
N HIS A 6 37.24 -1.22 62.08
CA HIS A 6 36.61 -1.51 60.80
C HIS A 6 35.37 -0.62 60.62
N ALA A 7 35.33 0.16 59.55
CA ALA A 7 34.13 0.87 59.11
C ALA A 7 33.28 -0.07 58.25
N VAL A 8 32.09 -0.41 58.73
CA VAL A 8 31.06 -1.16 58.01
C VAL A 8 30.31 -0.16 57.10
N PHE A 9 30.45 -0.31 55.78
CA PHE A 9 29.62 0.38 54.80
C PHE A 9 28.26 -0.32 54.70
N CYS A 10 27.21 0.31 55.22
CA CYS A 10 25.82 -0.06 54.93
C CYS A 10 25.47 0.39 53.50
N LEU A 11 25.32 -0.57 52.58
CA LEU A 11 24.71 -0.36 51.27
C LEU A 11 23.18 -0.27 51.47
N THR A 12 22.63 0.94 51.47
CA THR A 12 21.18 1.13 51.32
C THR A 12 20.80 0.91 49.86
N ALA A 13 20.24 -0.26 49.56
CA ALA A 13 19.61 -0.53 48.27
C ALA A 13 18.33 0.32 48.14
N LEU A 14 18.39 1.38 47.33
CA LEU A 14 17.19 2.05 46.83
C LEU A 14 16.49 1.10 45.86
N SER A 15 15.45 0.42 46.32
CA SER A 15 14.46 -0.25 45.47
C SER A 15 13.66 0.81 44.71
N GLY A 16 14.19 1.23 43.57
CA GLY A 16 13.43 2.00 42.59
C GLY A 16 12.25 1.15 42.10
N THR A 17 11.03 1.53 42.49
CA THR A 17 9.81 1.04 41.85
C THR A 17 9.78 1.58 40.43
N GLY A 18 10.41 0.87 39.50
CA GLY A 18 10.24 1.11 38.08
C GLY A 18 8.78 0.86 37.74
N VAL A 19 8.03 1.92 37.46
CA VAL A 19 6.75 1.81 36.76
C VAL A 19 7.08 1.22 35.40
N VAL A 20 6.85 -0.09 35.23
CA VAL A 20 6.90 -0.73 33.91
C VAL A 20 5.82 -0.04 33.09
N ALA A 21 6.22 0.71 32.06
CA ALA A 21 5.28 1.32 31.14
C ALA A 21 4.36 0.20 30.59
N ALA A 22 3.05 0.38 30.72
CA ALA A 22 2.08 -0.58 30.18
C ALA A 22 2.30 -0.72 28.68
N SER A 23 2.34 -1.96 28.18
CA SER A 23 2.49 -2.26 26.76
C SER A 23 1.26 -1.76 25.99
N ASP A 24 1.47 -1.20 24.79
CA ASP A 24 0.37 -0.72 23.94
C ASP A 24 -0.63 -1.87 23.65
N PRO A 25 -1.95 -1.63 23.74
CA PRO A 25 -2.97 -2.68 23.59
C PRO A 25 -3.08 -3.16 22.14
N VAL A 26 -3.35 -4.44 21.94
CA VAL A 26 -3.59 -5.01 20.60
C VAL A 26 -4.94 -4.55 20.06
N ARG A 27 -4.96 -4.01 18.85
CA ARG A 27 -6.19 -3.61 18.17
C ARG A 27 -6.84 -4.81 17.48
N VAL A 28 -8.06 -5.14 17.90
CA VAL A 28 -8.79 -6.31 17.40
C VAL A 28 -9.84 -5.89 16.38
N PHE A 29 -9.79 -6.49 15.19
CA PHE A 29 -10.77 -6.26 14.12
C PHE A 29 -11.44 -7.59 13.75
N ILE A 30 -12.75 -7.55 13.60
CA ILE A 30 -13.55 -8.71 13.20
C ILE A 30 -13.88 -8.57 11.72
N LEU A 31 -13.54 -9.59 10.95
CA LEU A 31 -13.84 -9.72 9.53
C LEU A 31 -14.92 -10.78 9.35
N ALA A 32 -16.17 -10.34 9.25
CA ALA A 32 -17.33 -11.20 9.16
C ALA A 32 -17.94 -11.16 7.75
N GLY A 33 -18.47 -12.30 7.31
CA GLY A 33 -19.06 -12.37 5.98
C GLY A 33 -19.29 -13.78 5.48
N GLN A 34 -19.33 -13.91 4.15
CA GLN A 34 -19.53 -15.19 3.47
C GLN A 34 -18.30 -15.61 2.66
N SER A 35 -18.48 -16.44 1.64
CA SER A 35 -17.41 -17.04 0.83
C SER A 35 -16.37 -16.09 0.26
N ASN A 36 -16.72 -14.86 -0.15
CA ASN A 36 -15.70 -13.89 -0.61
C ASN A 36 -14.83 -13.38 0.53
N MET A 37 -15.37 -13.27 1.75
CA MET A 37 -14.60 -12.99 2.97
C MET A 37 -13.78 -14.21 3.43
N GLU A 38 -14.21 -15.44 3.11
CA GLU A 38 -13.40 -16.65 3.38
C GLU A 38 -12.07 -16.61 2.63
N GLY A 39 -12.09 -16.13 1.38
CA GLY A 39 -10.92 -15.90 0.55
C GLY A 39 -10.78 -16.88 -0.60
N GLN A 40 -11.19 -16.42 -1.78
CA GLN A 40 -11.27 -17.20 -3.02
C GLN A 40 -10.25 -16.74 -4.07
N ALA A 41 -9.53 -15.66 -3.80
CA ALA A 41 -8.59 -15.10 -4.75
C ALA A 41 -7.34 -15.97 -4.87
N VAL A 42 -6.90 -16.21 -6.10
CA VAL A 42 -5.81 -17.13 -6.40
C VAL A 42 -4.46 -16.39 -6.35
N VAL A 43 -3.51 -16.94 -5.59
CA VAL A 43 -2.16 -16.38 -5.43
C VAL A 43 -1.32 -16.68 -6.67
N ASP A 44 -1.14 -17.96 -7.00
CA ASP A 44 -0.11 -18.40 -7.96
C ASP A 44 -0.41 -19.69 -8.74
N LEU A 45 -1.63 -20.24 -8.66
CA LEU A 45 -2.02 -21.43 -9.43
C LEU A 45 -2.18 -21.11 -10.92
N ASP A 46 -1.67 -21.98 -11.77
CA ASP A 46 -1.65 -21.81 -13.23
C ASP A 46 -2.19 -23.04 -13.98
N GLY A 47 -1.97 -23.08 -15.29
CA GLY A 47 -2.47 -24.14 -16.16
C GLY A 47 -3.93 -23.96 -16.57
N LYS A 48 -4.45 -24.96 -17.30
CA LYS A 48 -5.79 -24.88 -17.94
C LYS A 48 -6.92 -24.67 -16.92
N ASP A 49 -6.79 -25.22 -15.73
CA ASP A 49 -7.83 -25.20 -14.69
C ASP A 49 -7.92 -23.83 -13.99
N TYR A 50 -6.89 -22.98 -14.14
CA TYR A 50 -6.82 -21.61 -13.63
C TYR A 50 -6.63 -20.57 -14.73
N ASN A 51 -7.20 -20.82 -15.92
CA ASN A 51 -7.14 -19.90 -17.08
C ASN A 51 -5.69 -19.44 -17.40
N GLN A 52 -4.74 -20.37 -17.39
CA GLN A 52 -3.32 -20.12 -17.60
C GLN A 52 -2.71 -19.11 -16.61
N GLY A 53 -3.26 -19.04 -15.40
CA GLY A 53 -2.83 -18.12 -14.34
C GLY A 53 -3.28 -16.66 -14.53
N ARG A 54 -4.15 -16.36 -15.51
CA ARG A 54 -4.68 -14.99 -15.70
C ARG A 54 -5.41 -14.51 -14.45
N GLY A 55 -5.13 -13.28 -14.04
CA GLY A 55 -5.79 -12.67 -12.88
C GLY A 55 -5.34 -13.22 -11.51
N THR A 56 -4.34 -14.10 -11.47
CA THR A 56 -3.68 -14.51 -10.23
C THR A 56 -2.75 -13.41 -9.73
N LEU A 57 -2.48 -13.35 -8.42
CA LEU A 57 -1.58 -12.33 -7.86
C LEU A 57 -0.18 -12.39 -8.48
N LYS A 58 0.36 -13.59 -8.68
CA LYS A 58 1.66 -13.83 -9.34
C LYS A 58 1.68 -13.25 -10.76
N ALA A 59 0.63 -13.48 -11.56
CA ALA A 59 0.58 -12.96 -12.93
C ALA A 59 0.41 -11.44 -12.96
N LEU A 60 -0.39 -10.89 -12.05
CA LEU A 60 -0.64 -9.44 -11.97
C LEU A 60 0.62 -8.64 -11.64
N LEU A 61 1.55 -9.19 -10.87
CA LEU A 61 2.82 -8.53 -10.54
C LEU A 61 3.79 -8.37 -11.72
N ASN A 62 3.51 -9.00 -12.87
CA ASN A 62 4.28 -8.77 -14.11
C ASN A 62 3.89 -7.46 -14.82
N ASP A 63 2.79 -6.81 -14.40
CA ASP A 63 2.37 -5.50 -14.89
C ASP A 63 2.87 -4.40 -13.93
N PRO A 64 3.59 -3.36 -14.37
CA PRO A 64 4.22 -2.37 -13.48
C PRO A 64 3.22 -1.52 -12.71
N GLN A 65 2.05 -1.24 -13.29
CA GLN A 65 1.03 -0.46 -12.58
C GLN A 65 0.47 -1.28 -11.42
N ARG A 66 0.25 -2.57 -11.63
CA ARG A 66 -0.18 -3.50 -10.59
C ARG A 66 0.95 -3.83 -9.62
N ALA A 67 2.19 -3.95 -10.07
CA ALA A 67 3.37 -4.12 -9.23
C ALA A 67 3.59 -2.90 -8.32
N ARG A 68 3.35 -1.68 -8.79
CA ARG A 68 3.39 -0.49 -7.93
C ARG A 68 2.32 -0.52 -6.84
N ARG A 69 1.15 -1.11 -7.13
CA ARG A 69 0.04 -1.21 -6.18
C ARG A 69 0.19 -2.37 -5.19
N MET A 70 0.73 -3.51 -5.63
CA MET A 70 0.71 -4.78 -4.88
C MET A 70 2.12 -5.30 -4.56
N GLY A 71 3.17 -4.60 -5.00
CA GLY A 71 4.56 -5.05 -4.88
C GLY A 71 5.04 -5.14 -3.44
N HIS A 72 4.40 -4.43 -2.51
CA HIS A 72 4.65 -4.58 -1.07
C HIS A 72 4.27 -5.97 -0.53
N LEU A 73 3.56 -6.80 -1.30
CA LEU A 73 3.30 -8.20 -0.96
C LEU A 73 4.49 -9.12 -1.26
N ARG A 74 5.56 -8.61 -1.87
CA ARG A 74 6.83 -9.34 -2.11
C ARG A 74 7.96 -8.74 -1.28
N ASP A 75 8.85 -9.59 -0.81
CA ASP A 75 10.13 -9.18 -0.25
C ASP A 75 11.19 -9.01 -1.34
N ALA A 76 12.31 -8.38 -0.98
CA ALA A 76 13.38 -8.06 -1.92
C ALA A 76 14.03 -9.31 -2.55
N ASP A 77 13.93 -10.47 -1.90
CA ASP A 77 14.38 -11.76 -2.42
C ASP A 77 13.34 -12.44 -3.35
N GLY A 78 12.21 -11.77 -3.58
CA GLY A 78 11.12 -12.27 -4.40
C GLY A 78 10.19 -13.24 -3.67
N THR A 79 10.37 -13.52 -2.39
CA THR A 79 9.42 -14.32 -1.61
C THR A 79 8.16 -13.51 -1.25
N TRP A 80 7.10 -14.21 -0.85
CA TRP A 80 5.86 -13.57 -0.43
C TRP A 80 6.00 -13.01 0.98
N ARG A 81 5.74 -11.71 1.14
CA ARG A 81 5.85 -11.01 2.42
C ARG A 81 4.88 -11.57 3.46
N VAL A 82 5.37 -11.71 4.68
CA VAL A 82 4.59 -12.03 5.88
C VAL A 82 4.77 -10.88 6.87
N ARG A 83 3.67 -10.39 7.47
CA ARG A 83 3.74 -9.34 8.51
C ARG A 83 3.64 -9.95 9.90
N ASP A 84 4.59 -9.61 10.76
CA ASP A 84 4.63 -10.02 12.17
C ASP A 84 3.96 -9.01 13.12
N ASP A 85 3.61 -7.80 12.64
CA ASP A 85 2.84 -6.81 13.38
C ASP A 85 1.31 -6.96 13.24
N VAL A 86 0.86 -7.91 12.41
CA VAL A 86 -0.56 -8.24 12.19
C VAL A 86 -0.76 -9.75 12.33
N MET A 87 -1.58 -10.17 13.29
CA MET A 87 -1.96 -11.57 13.51
C MET A 87 -3.34 -11.85 12.94
N VAL A 88 -3.56 -13.06 12.44
CA VAL A 88 -4.85 -13.52 11.93
C VAL A 88 -5.25 -14.80 12.63
N ARG A 89 -6.53 -14.90 13.02
CA ARG A 89 -7.17 -16.11 13.52
C ARG A 89 -8.42 -16.40 12.72
N TYR A 90 -8.54 -17.61 12.18
CA TYR A 90 -9.67 -18.07 11.41
C TYR A 90 -9.99 -19.52 11.73
N GLN A 91 -11.24 -19.83 12.05
CA GLN A 91 -11.76 -21.18 12.22
C GLN A 91 -12.72 -21.49 11.05
N PRO A 92 -12.23 -22.03 9.93
CA PRO A 92 -13.11 -22.44 8.84
C PRO A 92 -14.00 -23.61 9.29
N GLU A 93 -15.13 -23.78 8.58
CA GLU A 93 -16.07 -24.86 8.85
C GLU A 93 -15.43 -26.22 8.55
N MET A 94 -15.52 -27.15 9.51
CA MET A 94 -15.01 -28.53 9.40
C MET A 94 -13.50 -28.66 9.11
N THR A 95 -12.69 -27.63 9.38
CA THR A 95 -11.22 -27.70 9.26
C THR A 95 -10.51 -27.37 10.56
N ALA A 96 -9.20 -27.57 10.61
CA ALA A 96 -8.37 -27.11 11.72
C ALA A 96 -8.37 -25.58 11.85
N LEU A 97 -8.20 -25.10 13.08
CA LEU A 97 -7.96 -23.68 13.38
C LEU A 97 -6.72 -23.18 12.63
N LYS A 98 -6.86 -22.05 11.96
CA LYS A 98 -5.75 -21.34 11.30
C LYS A 98 -5.40 -20.09 12.10
N LYS A 99 -4.14 -19.97 12.50
CA LYS A 99 -3.62 -18.81 13.23
C LYS A 99 -2.17 -18.54 12.88
N GLY A 100 -1.79 -17.27 12.83
CA GLY A 100 -0.40 -16.86 12.60
C GLY A 100 -0.26 -15.41 12.14
N PRO A 101 0.95 -15.00 11.76
CA PRO A 101 1.20 -13.70 11.15
C PRO A 101 0.46 -13.56 9.82
N LEU A 102 0.13 -12.33 9.44
CA LEU A 102 -0.60 -12.03 8.20
C LEU A 102 0.20 -12.49 6.98
N GLY A 103 -0.48 -13.25 6.13
CA GLY A 103 0.04 -13.80 4.88
C GLY A 103 -1.07 -14.61 4.19
N PHE A 104 -0.69 -15.44 3.23
CA PHE A 104 -1.64 -16.28 2.50
C PHE A 104 -2.11 -17.51 3.27
N GLY A 105 -3.27 -18.06 2.89
CA GLY A 105 -3.78 -19.34 3.40
C GLY A 105 -4.73 -19.24 4.59
N PHE A 106 -5.17 -18.04 5.01
CA PHE A 106 -6.28 -17.89 5.97
C PHE A 106 -7.64 -18.07 5.28
N THR A 107 -7.77 -19.19 4.56
CA THR A 107 -8.92 -19.59 3.73
C THR A 107 -9.39 -21.00 4.12
N PRO A 108 -10.53 -21.50 3.61
CA PRO A 108 -10.98 -22.87 3.86
C PRO A 108 -10.09 -23.95 3.24
N TYR A 109 -9.23 -23.60 2.28
CA TYR A 109 -8.34 -24.54 1.59
C TYR A 109 -7.18 -25.01 2.48
N GLY A 110 -6.65 -26.21 2.27
CA GLY A 110 -5.53 -26.73 3.08
C GLY A 110 -4.18 -26.04 2.81
N ASP A 111 -4.06 -25.34 1.69
CA ASP A 111 -2.82 -24.74 1.18
C ASP A 111 -2.76 -23.21 1.36
N ARG A 112 -1.73 -22.59 0.77
CA ARG A 112 -1.48 -21.14 0.79
C ARG A 112 -1.66 -20.49 -0.58
N HIS A 113 -2.35 -21.16 -1.50
CA HIS A 113 -2.54 -20.69 -2.86
C HIS A 113 -3.73 -19.74 -3.02
N HIS A 114 -4.42 -19.44 -1.92
CA HIS A 114 -5.59 -18.57 -1.89
C HIS A 114 -5.53 -17.55 -0.75
N PHE A 115 -6.27 -16.46 -0.94
CA PHE A 115 -6.41 -15.39 0.05
C PHE A 115 -7.75 -14.67 -0.06
N GLY A 116 -8.14 -13.99 1.01
CA GLY A 116 -9.29 -13.11 1.01
C GLY A 116 -8.94 -11.65 1.27
N PRO A 117 -9.97 -10.80 1.42
CA PRO A 117 -9.79 -9.38 1.69
C PRO A 117 -8.96 -9.09 2.94
N GLU A 118 -8.83 -10.06 3.87
CA GLU A 118 -8.00 -9.93 5.08
C GLU A 118 -6.56 -9.54 4.78
N LEU A 119 -6.02 -9.98 3.64
CA LEU A 119 -4.62 -9.73 3.31
C LEU A 119 -4.38 -8.23 3.18
N GLN A 120 -5.03 -7.59 2.21
CA GLN A 120 -4.81 -6.17 1.98
C GLN A 120 -5.44 -5.30 3.07
N PHE A 121 -6.57 -5.73 3.67
CA PHE A 121 -7.12 -5.07 4.86
C PHE A 121 -6.11 -5.04 6.01
N GLY A 122 -5.46 -6.16 6.27
CA GLY A 122 -4.41 -6.29 7.29
C GLY A 122 -3.18 -5.45 6.98
N HIS A 123 -2.77 -5.33 5.71
CA HIS A 123 -1.70 -4.41 5.31
C HIS A 123 -2.07 -2.95 5.58
N VAL A 124 -3.26 -2.52 5.18
CA VAL A 124 -3.74 -1.15 5.43
C VAL A 124 -3.76 -0.83 6.92
N LEU A 125 -4.29 -1.74 7.75
CA LEU A 125 -4.32 -1.54 9.20
C LEU A 125 -2.96 -1.68 9.86
N GLY A 126 -2.09 -2.57 9.38
CA GLY A 126 -0.73 -2.69 9.89
C GLY A 126 0.11 -1.44 9.57
N ASP A 127 -0.13 -0.79 8.43
CA ASP A 127 0.52 0.49 8.10
C ASP A 127 -0.09 1.66 8.87
N TYR A 128 -1.37 1.56 9.22
CA TYR A 128 -2.08 2.60 9.94
C TYR A 128 -1.90 2.54 11.46
N CYS A 129 -2.05 1.40 12.12
CA CYS A 129 -2.10 1.30 13.57
C CYS A 129 -0.70 1.36 14.19
N GLN A 130 -0.50 2.18 15.22
CA GLN A 130 0.74 2.14 16.00
C GLN A 130 0.87 0.82 16.76
N GLU A 131 -0.24 0.32 17.29
CA GLU A 131 -0.29 -0.90 18.07
C GLU A 131 -0.41 -2.15 17.18
N PRO A 132 0.03 -3.33 17.66
CA PRO A 132 -0.17 -4.59 16.93
C PRO A 132 -1.64 -4.86 16.62
N VAL A 133 -1.90 -5.52 15.49
CA VAL A 133 -3.25 -5.82 15.02
C VAL A 133 -3.57 -7.30 15.16
N LEU A 134 -4.79 -7.63 15.61
CA LEU A 134 -5.35 -8.98 15.56
C LEU A 134 -6.62 -8.98 14.69
N LEU A 135 -6.60 -9.74 13.62
CA LEU A 135 -7.74 -10.01 12.75
C LEU A 135 -8.42 -11.31 13.18
N ILE A 136 -9.72 -11.25 13.48
CA ILE A 136 -10.56 -12.42 13.75
C ILE A 136 -11.50 -12.60 12.56
N LYS A 137 -11.32 -13.68 11.79
CA LYS A 137 -12.22 -14.01 10.68
C LYS A 137 -13.36 -14.90 11.16
N THR A 138 -14.59 -14.51 10.83
CA THR A 138 -15.82 -15.29 11.05
C THR A 138 -16.64 -15.27 9.77
N ALA A 139 -16.21 -16.08 8.81
CA ALA A 139 -16.80 -16.13 7.48
C ALA A 139 -17.06 -17.57 7.06
N TRP A 140 -18.21 -17.80 6.41
CA TRP A 140 -18.63 -19.13 5.97
C TRP A 140 -19.44 -19.05 4.68
N GLY A 141 -19.13 -19.90 3.71
CA GLY A 141 -19.82 -19.94 2.42
C GLY A 141 -21.28 -20.39 2.51
N GLY A 142 -22.14 -19.85 1.65
CA GLY A 142 -23.51 -20.34 1.49
C GLY A 142 -24.49 -19.94 2.61
N LYS A 143 -24.20 -18.88 3.37
CA LYS A 143 -25.03 -18.41 4.49
C LYS A 143 -25.74 -17.12 4.14
N SER A 144 -26.98 -16.98 4.61
CA SER A 144 -27.83 -15.79 4.43
C SER A 144 -27.90 -14.94 5.69
N LEU A 145 -28.10 -13.64 5.55
CA LEU A 145 -28.45 -12.77 6.68
C LEU A 145 -29.91 -12.99 7.11
N TYR A 146 -30.78 -13.32 6.16
CA TYR A 146 -32.18 -13.65 6.42
C TYR A 146 -32.38 -14.78 7.45
N GLY A 147 -31.59 -15.86 7.35
CA GLY A 147 -31.73 -17.06 8.18
C GLY A 147 -30.50 -17.41 9.02
N ASP A 148 -29.33 -17.54 8.41
CA ASP A 148 -28.14 -18.14 9.04
C ASP A 148 -27.44 -17.20 10.01
N PHE A 149 -27.27 -15.95 9.61
CA PHE A 149 -26.75 -14.85 10.42
C PHE A 149 -27.86 -14.01 11.04
N ARG A 150 -29.11 -14.49 11.05
CA ARG A 150 -30.25 -13.73 11.54
C ARG A 150 -30.02 -13.27 12.99
N PRO A 151 -29.95 -11.96 13.25
CA PRO A 151 -29.64 -11.44 14.57
C PRO A 151 -30.86 -11.52 15.50
N PRO A 152 -30.67 -11.60 16.82
CA PRO A 152 -31.77 -11.70 17.79
C PRO A 152 -32.86 -10.64 17.66
N SER A 153 -32.47 -9.38 17.41
CA SER A 153 -33.40 -8.25 17.32
C SER A 153 -34.27 -8.28 16.05
N SER A 154 -33.93 -9.11 15.05
CA SER A 154 -34.80 -9.37 13.91
C SER A 154 -35.97 -10.31 14.21
N GLY A 155 -36.07 -10.84 15.44
CA GLY A 155 -37.10 -11.77 15.84
C GLY A 155 -37.01 -13.13 15.13
N GLY A 156 -37.96 -14.02 15.42
CA GLY A 156 -37.93 -15.40 14.93
C GLY A 156 -36.79 -16.21 15.53
N LYS A 157 -36.33 -17.24 14.81
CA LYS A 157 -35.22 -18.09 15.25
C LYS A 157 -33.89 -17.39 15.00
N VAL A 158 -33.10 -17.20 16.06
CA VAL A 158 -31.72 -16.68 15.96
C VAL A 158 -30.90 -17.61 15.06
N GLY A 159 -30.17 -17.02 14.12
CA GLY A 159 -29.38 -17.74 13.15
C GLY A 159 -28.22 -18.52 13.79
N PRO A 160 -27.99 -19.78 13.40
CA PRO A 160 -26.90 -20.59 13.97
C PRO A 160 -25.51 -19.98 13.71
N TYR A 161 -25.31 -19.28 12.60
CA TYR A 161 -24.03 -18.64 12.28
C TYR A 161 -23.84 -17.29 12.96
N TYR A 162 -24.92 -16.61 13.36
CA TYR A 162 -24.82 -15.49 14.31
C TYR A 162 -24.24 -15.97 15.64
N GLN A 163 -24.76 -17.09 16.18
CA GLN A 163 -24.26 -17.67 17.43
C GLN A 163 -22.83 -18.20 17.29
N LEU A 164 -22.51 -18.84 16.16
CA LEU A 164 -21.15 -19.33 15.88
C LEU A 164 -20.15 -18.18 15.77
N MET A 165 -20.50 -17.09 15.08
CA MET A 165 -19.67 -15.88 14.99
C MET A 165 -19.32 -15.36 16.40
N LEU A 166 -20.31 -15.18 17.28
CA LEU A 166 -20.05 -14.73 18.65
C LEU A 166 -19.22 -15.72 19.45
N LYS A 167 -19.45 -17.03 19.27
CA LYS A 167 -18.65 -18.08 19.91
C LYS A 167 -17.19 -17.99 19.50
N ASP A 168 -16.92 -17.86 18.19
CA ASP A 168 -15.55 -17.82 17.67
C ASP A 168 -14.82 -16.53 18.01
N ILE A 169 -15.53 -15.39 18.02
CA ILE A 169 -14.99 -14.12 18.52
C ILE A 169 -14.60 -14.27 20.00
N ARG A 170 -15.49 -14.78 20.85
CA ARG A 170 -15.21 -14.96 22.28
C ARG A 170 -14.06 -15.93 22.51
N ALA A 171 -13.99 -17.02 21.76
CA ALA A 171 -12.89 -17.98 21.82
C ALA A 171 -11.56 -17.33 21.41
N ALA A 172 -11.55 -16.49 20.38
CA ALA A 172 -10.36 -15.74 19.98
C ALA A 172 -9.91 -14.77 21.07
N LEU A 173 -10.82 -13.98 21.63
CA LEU A 173 -10.52 -13.01 22.69
C LEU A 173 -10.05 -13.67 23.99
N GLN A 174 -10.54 -14.88 24.30
CA GLN A 174 -10.13 -15.62 25.50
C GLN A 174 -8.77 -16.31 25.32
N ASN A 175 -8.49 -16.85 24.14
CA ASN A 175 -7.32 -17.69 23.90
C ASN A 175 -6.14 -16.96 23.24
N TYR A 176 -6.25 -15.66 22.94
CA TYR A 176 -5.23 -14.93 22.16
C TYR A 176 -3.81 -15.04 22.73
N LYS A 177 -3.64 -15.10 24.05
CA LYS A 177 -2.30 -15.24 24.67
C LYS A 177 -1.66 -16.59 24.36
N THR A 178 -2.47 -17.64 24.31
CA THR A 178 -2.03 -18.99 23.94
C THR A 178 -1.89 -19.13 22.43
N ASP A 179 -2.78 -18.50 21.67
CA ASP A 179 -2.75 -18.52 20.21
C ASP A 179 -1.58 -17.70 19.64
N PHE A 180 -1.22 -16.60 20.31
CA PHE A 180 -0.19 -15.65 19.91
C PHE A 180 0.68 -15.25 21.13
N PRO A 181 1.70 -16.05 21.47
CA PRO A 181 2.58 -15.75 22.60
C PRO A 181 3.25 -14.37 22.54
N SER A 182 3.50 -13.84 21.33
CA SER A 182 4.04 -12.49 21.10
C SER A 182 3.11 -11.35 21.54
N LEU A 183 1.84 -11.64 21.85
CA LEU A 183 0.84 -10.69 22.30
C LEU A 183 0.44 -10.91 23.78
N ALA A 184 1.06 -11.88 24.48
CA ALA A 184 0.58 -12.36 25.78
C ALA A 184 0.68 -11.32 26.91
N ASP A 185 1.60 -10.36 26.78
CA ASP A 185 1.86 -9.27 27.71
C ASP A 185 0.99 -8.03 27.45
N ARG A 186 0.11 -8.07 26.44
CA ARG A 186 -0.73 -6.93 26.02
C ARG A 186 -2.20 -7.19 26.28
N ASP A 187 -2.95 -6.14 26.58
CA ASP A 187 -4.40 -6.18 26.61
C ASP A 187 -5.01 -6.08 25.21
N LEU A 188 -6.24 -6.57 25.04
CA LEU A 188 -6.99 -6.44 23.79
C LEU A 188 -7.91 -5.22 23.81
N LYS A 189 -7.98 -4.51 22.68
CA LYS A 189 -8.95 -3.45 22.43
C LYS A 189 -9.71 -3.72 21.15
N LEU A 190 -11.00 -4.00 21.27
CA LEU A 190 -11.88 -4.15 20.11
C LEU A 190 -11.98 -2.82 19.35
N ALA A 191 -11.62 -2.84 18.07
CA ALA A 191 -11.34 -1.65 17.28
C ALA A 191 -12.24 -1.51 16.04
N GLY A 192 -12.77 -2.60 15.49
CA GLY A 192 -13.73 -2.51 14.40
C GLY A 192 -14.37 -3.83 14.00
N PHE A 193 -15.47 -3.74 13.28
CA PHE A 193 -16.19 -4.85 12.68
C PHE A 193 -16.40 -4.57 11.19
N VAL A 194 -16.15 -5.57 10.35
CA VAL A 194 -16.33 -5.49 8.90
C VAL A 194 -17.36 -6.55 8.50
N TRP A 195 -18.35 -6.12 7.71
CA TRP A 195 -19.37 -7.00 7.15
C TRP A 195 -19.27 -7.02 5.62
N TYR A 196 -18.92 -8.18 5.06
CA TYR A 196 -18.86 -8.38 3.61
C TYR A 196 -19.67 -9.62 3.20
N HIS A 197 -20.93 -9.38 2.82
CA HIS A 197 -21.94 -10.42 2.72
C HIS A 197 -23.08 -10.05 1.77
N GLY A 198 -23.82 -11.04 1.27
CA GLY A 198 -25.17 -10.84 0.72
C GLY A 198 -25.54 -11.79 -0.42
N TRP A 199 -24.62 -12.59 -0.94
CA TRP A 199 -24.86 -13.46 -2.08
C TRP A 199 -26.09 -14.35 -1.89
N ASN A 200 -26.17 -15.08 -0.78
CA ASN A 200 -27.26 -16.01 -0.55
C ASN A 200 -28.61 -15.31 -0.31
N ASP A 201 -28.61 -14.08 0.19
CA ASP A 201 -29.81 -13.24 0.26
C ASP A 201 -30.26 -12.82 -1.15
N GLY A 202 -29.32 -12.59 -2.07
CA GLY A 202 -29.61 -12.33 -3.48
C GLY A 202 -30.05 -13.55 -4.28
N VAL A 203 -29.78 -14.77 -3.79
CA VAL A 203 -30.26 -16.03 -4.41
C VAL A 203 -31.75 -16.27 -4.16
N ASP A 204 -32.31 -15.83 -3.03
CA ASP A 204 -33.76 -15.83 -2.75
C ASP A 204 -34.29 -14.39 -2.60
N PRO A 205 -34.31 -13.60 -3.70
CA PRO A 205 -34.54 -12.16 -3.62
C PRO A 205 -35.95 -11.80 -3.16
N LYS A 206 -36.93 -12.70 -3.33
CA LYS A 206 -38.32 -12.45 -2.92
C LYS A 206 -38.51 -12.52 -1.41
N LYS A 207 -37.71 -13.33 -0.72
CA LYS A 207 -37.81 -13.51 0.74
C LYS A 207 -36.77 -12.71 1.49
N ALA A 208 -35.52 -12.73 1.05
CA ALA A 208 -34.41 -12.24 1.84
C ALA A 208 -34.16 -10.72 1.68
N ILE A 209 -34.17 -10.21 0.45
CA ILE A 209 -33.87 -8.79 0.17
C ILE A 209 -34.83 -7.82 0.88
N PRO A 210 -36.16 -8.07 0.96
CA PRO A 210 -37.07 -7.17 1.67
C PRO A 210 -36.73 -6.94 3.14
N GLU A 211 -36.08 -7.91 3.80
CA GLU A 211 -35.67 -7.80 5.21
C GLU A 211 -34.20 -7.40 5.39
N TYR A 212 -33.40 -7.38 4.32
CA TYR A 212 -31.95 -7.28 4.44
C TYR A 212 -31.48 -6.00 5.15
N GLU A 213 -32.07 -4.85 4.81
CA GLU A 213 -31.73 -3.57 5.43
C GLU A 213 -31.96 -3.60 6.95
N VAL A 214 -33.15 -4.04 7.37
CA VAL A 214 -33.53 -4.13 8.80
C VAL A 214 -32.68 -5.16 9.53
N ASN A 215 -32.44 -6.32 8.92
CA ASN A 215 -31.59 -7.35 9.51
C ASN A 215 -30.14 -6.89 9.66
N LEU A 216 -29.62 -6.08 8.74
CA LEU A 216 -28.27 -5.54 8.86
C LEU A 216 -28.15 -4.49 9.97
N ILE A 217 -29.16 -3.65 10.14
CA ILE A 217 -29.24 -2.70 11.27
C ILE A 217 -29.22 -3.46 12.60
N HIS A 218 -30.07 -4.48 12.74
CA HIS A 218 -30.13 -5.30 13.95
C HIS A 218 -28.83 -6.07 14.20
N LEU A 219 -28.19 -6.60 13.15
CA LEU A 219 -26.89 -7.27 13.26
C LEU A 219 -25.86 -6.34 13.89
N ILE A 220 -25.78 -5.09 13.43
CA ILE A 220 -24.85 -4.09 13.94
C ILE A 220 -25.13 -3.77 15.42
N GLN A 221 -26.41 -3.56 15.77
CA GLN A 221 -26.81 -3.25 17.14
C GLN A 221 -26.54 -4.42 18.09
N ASP A 222 -26.89 -5.64 17.68
CA ASP A 222 -26.73 -6.83 18.51
C ASP A 222 -25.26 -7.21 18.68
N ILE A 223 -24.42 -7.07 17.64
CA ILE A 223 -22.97 -7.27 17.78
C ILE A 223 -22.35 -6.28 18.76
N ARG A 224 -22.71 -4.99 18.67
CA ARG A 224 -22.24 -3.98 19.62
C ARG A 224 -22.67 -4.28 21.05
N LYS A 225 -23.91 -4.75 21.24
CA LYS A 225 -24.44 -5.17 22.54
C LYS A 225 -23.71 -6.40 23.07
N ASP A 226 -23.62 -7.47 22.28
CA ASP A 226 -23.07 -8.76 22.69
C ASP A 226 -21.56 -8.75 22.90
N LEU A 227 -20.86 -7.82 22.26
CA LEU A 227 -19.42 -7.55 22.46
C LEU A 227 -19.18 -6.40 23.45
N LYS A 228 -20.23 -5.81 24.03
CA LYS A 228 -20.16 -4.68 24.98
C LYS A 228 -19.37 -3.48 24.44
N ALA A 229 -19.53 -3.19 23.15
CA ALA A 229 -18.83 -2.15 22.42
C ALA A 229 -19.82 -1.23 21.69
N PRO A 230 -20.58 -0.37 22.39
CA PRO A 230 -21.66 0.44 21.80
C PRO A 230 -21.18 1.41 20.70
N GLY A 231 -19.92 1.84 20.74
CA GLY A 231 -19.32 2.72 19.75
C GLY A 231 -18.47 2.03 18.68
N LEU A 232 -18.51 0.69 18.59
CA LEU A 232 -17.64 -0.08 17.69
C LEU A 232 -17.78 0.41 16.24
N PRO A 233 -16.68 0.86 15.59
CA PRO A 233 -16.68 1.17 14.16
C PRO A 233 -17.13 -0.01 13.31
N VAL A 234 -18.01 0.24 12.35
CA VAL A 234 -18.50 -0.77 11.40
C VAL A 234 -18.28 -0.34 9.97
N VAL A 235 -17.63 -1.20 9.18
CA VAL A 235 -17.57 -1.07 7.72
C VAL A 235 -18.48 -2.10 7.07
N ILE A 236 -19.40 -1.64 6.24
CA ILE A 236 -20.23 -2.49 5.37
C ILE A 236 -19.62 -2.45 3.98
N GLY A 237 -19.11 -3.59 3.51
CA GLY A 237 -18.68 -3.76 2.13
C GLY A 237 -19.88 -3.99 1.23
N GLU A 238 -19.99 -3.20 0.17
CA GLU A 238 -20.93 -3.48 -0.91
C GLU A 238 -20.69 -4.87 -1.47
N LEU A 239 -21.75 -5.68 -1.62
CA LEU A 239 -21.64 -7.00 -2.22
C LEU A 239 -21.20 -6.88 -3.69
N THR A 240 -20.12 -7.57 -4.04
CA THR A 240 -19.72 -7.82 -5.42
C THR A 240 -20.36 -9.12 -5.95
N GLY A 241 -20.12 -9.40 -7.22
CA GLY A 241 -20.53 -10.64 -7.86
C GLY A 241 -19.86 -10.73 -9.21
N ALA A 242 -20.57 -11.25 -10.20
CA ALA A 242 -20.05 -11.34 -11.56
C ALA A 242 -20.15 -10.01 -12.34
N TRP A 243 -20.47 -8.90 -11.66
CA TRP A 243 -20.93 -7.66 -12.29
C TRP A 243 -20.50 -6.38 -11.58
N VAL A 244 -20.16 -5.39 -12.41
CA VAL A 244 -20.16 -3.98 -12.04
C VAL A 244 -21.60 -3.47 -11.97
N GLN A 245 -22.35 -3.60 -13.07
CA GLN A 245 -23.77 -3.26 -13.15
C GLN A 245 -24.62 -4.49 -12.81
N ALA A 246 -25.24 -4.48 -11.64
CA ALA A 246 -25.99 -5.63 -11.15
C ALA A 246 -27.39 -5.74 -11.80
N PRO A 247 -27.94 -6.95 -11.94
CA PRO A 247 -29.36 -7.11 -12.22
C PRO A 247 -30.23 -6.44 -11.14
N PRO A 248 -31.49 -6.05 -11.44
CA PRO A 248 -32.29 -5.20 -10.55
C PRO A 248 -32.43 -5.69 -9.12
N GLU A 249 -32.63 -7.00 -8.90
CA GLU A 249 -32.75 -7.54 -7.54
C GLU A 249 -31.44 -7.43 -6.75
N TRP A 250 -30.30 -7.70 -7.39
CA TRP A 250 -28.99 -7.55 -6.77
C TRP A 250 -28.65 -6.08 -6.48
N GLU A 251 -29.12 -5.15 -7.33
CA GLU A 251 -28.96 -3.72 -7.06
C GLU A 251 -29.82 -3.27 -5.88
N LYS A 252 -31.04 -3.80 -5.71
CA LYS A 252 -31.86 -3.55 -4.51
C LYS A 252 -31.13 -4.03 -3.23
N LEU A 253 -30.47 -5.18 -3.29
CA LEU A 253 -29.66 -5.67 -2.17
C LEU A 253 -28.48 -4.74 -1.85
N ARG A 254 -27.73 -4.28 -2.87
CA ARG A 254 -26.66 -3.28 -2.69
C ARG A 254 -27.21 -1.97 -2.10
N GLN A 255 -28.38 -1.54 -2.54
CA GLN A 255 -29.04 -0.36 -2.00
C GLN A 255 -29.44 -0.56 -0.52
N ALA A 256 -29.92 -1.75 -0.15
CA ALA A 256 -30.22 -2.08 1.24
C ALA A 256 -28.97 -2.01 2.14
N GLN A 257 -27.81 -2.47 1.65
CA GLN A 257 -26.53 -2.32 2.36
C GLN A 257 -26.15 -0.84 2.56
N ALA A 258 -26.26 -0.04 1.51
CA ALA A 258 -25.96 1.39 1.56
C ALA A 258 -26.94 2.18 2.44
N ASN A 259 -28.22 1.81 2.43
CA ASN A 259 -29.25 2.42 3.25
C ASN A 259 -29.03 2.13 4.73
N ALA A 260 -28.76 0.87 5.10
CA ALA A 260 -28.50 0.48 6.48
C ALA A 260 -27.39 1.32 7.13
N ALA A 261 -26.33 1.65 6.38
CA ALA A 261 -25.24 2.50 6.87
C ALA A 261 -25.64 3.96 7.16
N LYS A 262 -26.74 4.45 6.56
CA LYS A 262 -27.23 5.83 6.70
C LYS A 262 -28.31 5.98 7.77
N ARG A 263 -28.72 4.87 8.38
CA ARG A 263 -29.80 4.84 9.36
C ARG A 263 -29.35 5.43 10.70
N PRO A 264 -30.08 6.40 11.28
CA PRO A 264 -29.76 6.94 12.60
C PRO A 264 -29.59 5.86 13.69
N GLU A 265 -30.33 4.75 13.55
CA GLU A 265 -30.33 3.61 14.46
C GLU A 265 -28.96 2.92 14.60
N VAL A 266 -28.06 3.08 13.62
CA VAL A 266 -26.70 2.53 13.66
C VAL A 266 -25.65 3.58 14.07
N GLY A 267 -26.03 4.83 14.32
CA GLY A 267 -25.13 5.90 14.76
C GLY A 267 -24.08 6.31 13.72
N GLU A 268 -23.14 7.18 14.14
CA GLU A 268 -22.18 7.84 13.23
C GLU A 268 -20.95 6.97 12.88
N ASN A 269 -20.67 5.93 13.67
CA ASN A 269 -19.50 5.07 13.48
C ASN A 269 -19.76 3.90 12.51
N VAL A 270 -20.49 4.15 11.42
CA VAL A 270 -20.79 3.16 10.37
C VAL A 270 -20.50 3.74 9.00
N LYS A 271 -19.79 2.99 8.16
CA LYS A 271 -19.45 3.40 6.81
C LYS A 271 -19.79 2.31 5.80
N PHE A 272 -20.52 2.68 4.75
CA PHE A 272 -20.65 1.86 3.54
C PHE A 272 -19.47 2.13 2.61
N VAL A 273 -18.88 1.06 2.07
CA VAL A 273 -17.78 1.11 1.10
C VAL A 273 -18.26 0.47 -0.19
N SER A 274 -18.36 1.28 -1.24
CA SER A 274 -18.66 0.82 -2.60
C SER A 274 -17.48 0.01 -3.16
N THR A 275 -17.76 -1.14 -3.74
CA THR A 275 -16.76 -2.07 -4.29
C THR A 275 -17.11 -2.57 -5.69
N ARG A 276 -18.29 -2.22 -6.21
CA ARG A 276 -18.82 -2.67 -7.51
C ARG A 276 -17.84 -2.52 -8.68
N ASP A 277 -17.03 -1.47 -8.70
CA ASP A 277 -16.11 -1.16 -9.81
C ASP A 277 -14.81 -1.98 -9.78
N PHE A 278 -14.61 -2.80 -8.75
CA PHE A 278 -13.39 -3.60 -8.60
C PHE A 278 -13.44 -4.92 -9.36
N VAL A 279 -14.64 -5.42 -9.66
CA VAL A 279 -14.83 -6.72 -10.32
C VAL A 279 -14.15 -6.73 -11.68
N ARG A 280 -13.23 -7.69 -11.86
CA ARG A 280 -12.57 -7.95 -13.15
C ARG A 280 -13.39 -8.91 -13.99
N LYS A 281 -13.15 -8.86 -15.30
CA LYS A 281 -13.90 -9.67 -16.27
C LYS A 281 -13.58 -11.17 -16.10
N PRO A 282 -14.52 -12.07 -16.42
CA PRO A 282 -14.30 -13.51 -16.35
C PRO A 282 -13.08 -13.97 -17.14
N GLU A 283 -12.89 -13.49 -18.36
CA GLU A 283 -11.81 -13.89 -19.27
C GLU A 283 -10.40 -13.52 -18.76
N ASP A 284 -10.33 -12.49 -17.91
CA ASP A 284 -9.11 -11.98 -17.29
C ASP A 284 -8.83 -12.61 -15.91
N SER A 285 -9.60 -13.64 -15.53
CA SER A 285 -9.60 -14.18 -14.16
C SER A 285 -9.32 -15.69 -14.10
N PRO A 286 -8.84 -16.22 -12.97
CA PRO A 286 -8.43 -17.62 -12.87
C PRO A 286 -9.60 -18.59 -13.06
N ASN A 287 -10.78 -18.22 -12.56
CA ASN A 287 -11.96 -19.07 -12.52
C ASN A 287 -13.16 -18.42 -13.26
N PRO A 288 -13.17 -18.33 -14.61
CA PRO A 288 -14.20 -17.59 -15.35
C PRO A 288 -15.65 -18.02 -15.07
N GLY A 289 -15.88 -19.28 -14.69
CA GLY A 289 -17.22 -19.80 -14.34
C GLY A 289 -17.70 -19.45 -12.93
N HIS A 290 -16.86 -18.89 -12.06
CA HIS A 290 -17.14 -18.71 -10.63
C HIS A 290 -17.47 -17.25 -10.30
N GLY A 291 -18.45 -16.66 -11.00
CA GLY A 291 -18.83 -15.26 -10.81
C GLY A 291 -19.34 -14.91 -9.40
N HIS A 292 -19.85 -15.90 -8.67
CA HIS A 292 -20.23 -15.76 -7.25
C HIS A 292 -19.03 -15.54 -6.32
N HIS A 293 -17.83 -15.91 -6.78
CA HIS A 293 -16.55 -15.74 -6.08
C HIS A 293 -15.62 -14.73 -6.79
N GLU A 294 -16.19 -13.74 -7.48
CA GLU A 294 -15.40 -12.72 -8.19
C GLU A 294 -14.40 -13.34 -9.17
N PHE A 295 -14.75 -14.52 -9.71
CA PHE A 295 -13.90 -15.32 -10.60
C PHE A 295 -12.54 -15.73 -10.00
N GLY A 296 -12.38 -15.69 -8.67
CA GLY A 296 -11.11 -15.91 -7.99
C GLY A 296 -10.04 -14.87 -8.32
N ASN A 297 -10.44 -13.69 -8.82
CA ASN A 297 -9.53 -12.67 -9.31
C ASN A 297 -8.80 -11.96 -8.16
N ALA A 298 -7.47 -11.98 -8.18
CA ALA A 298 -6.65 -11.40 -7.12
C ALA A 298 -6.71 -9.87 -7.07
N GLU A 299 -6.85 -9.18 -8.20
CA GLU A 299 -6.98 -7.73 -8.21
C GLU A 299 -8.32 -7.29 -7.60
N THR A 300 -9.41 -8.00 -7.90
CA THR A 300 -10.73 -7.69 -7.31
C THR A 300 -10.68 -7.80 -5.79
N CYS A 301 -10.25 -8.96 -5.28
CA CYS A 301 -10.16 -9.22 -3.84
C CYS A 301 -9.20 -8.25 -3.12
N PHE A 302 -8.04 -7.96 -3.72
CA PHE A 302 -7.10 -6.98 -3.19
C PHE A 302 -7.74 -5.58 -3.06
N LEU A 303 -8.43 -5.10 -4.11
CA LEU A 303 -9.06 -3.78 -4.10
C LEU A 303 -10.22 -3.70 -3.11
N VAL A 304 -10.97 -4.79 -2.94
CA VAL A 304 -11.98 -4.91 -1.88
C VAL A 304 -11.31 -4.77 -0.51
N GLY A 305 -10.27 -5.56 -0.21
CA GLY A 305 -9.55 -5.48 1.06
C GLY A 305 -8.96 -4.08 1.33
N ASP A 306 -8.39 -3.44 0.30
CA ASP A 306 -7.86 -2.08 0.37
C ASP A 306 -8.95 -1.05 0.72
N ALA A 307 -10.09 -1.12 0.04
CA ALA A 307 -11.21 -0.20 0.26
C ALA A 307 -11.86 -0.39 1.64
N LEU A 308 -12.04 -1.65 2.08
CA LEU A 308 -12.54 -1.95 3.42
C LEU A 308 -11.58 -1.44 4.50
N GLY A 309 -10.27 -1.61 4.29
CA GLY A 309 -9.23 -1.15 5.20
C GLY A 309 -9.23 0.37 5.32
N LYS A 310 -9.25 1.08 4.18
CA LYS A 310 -9.32 2.55 4.14
C LYS A 310 -10.60 3.07 4.77
N GLY A 311 -11.73 2.43 4.51
CA GLY A 311 -13.00 2.76 5.16
C GLY A 311 -12.94 2.61 6.68
N MET A 312 -12.22 1.61 7.19
CA MET A 312 -12.00 1.44 8.63
C MET A 312 -11.06 2.52 9.19
N VAL A 313 -9.96 2.83 8.48
CA VAL A 313 -9.03 3.90 8.85
C VAL A 313 -9.74 5.25 9.01
N GLU A 314 -10.66 5.57 8.09
CA GLU A 314 -11.46 6.79 8.18
C GLU A 314 -12.31 6.85 9.46
N LEU A 315 -12.90 5.72 9.89
CA LEU A 315 -13.67 5.65 11.13
C LEU A 315 -12.81 5.69 12.40
N LEU A 316 -11.56 5.19 12.34
CA LEU A 316 -10.67 5.16 13.51
C LEU A 316 -10.10 6.55 13.87
N GLY A 317 -9.90 7.42 12.87
CA GLY A 317 -9.38 8.77 13.04
C GLY A 317 -7.94 8.84 13.59
N LYS A 318 -7.33 10.03 13.50
CA LYS A 318 -5.87 10.25 13.67
C LYS A 318 -5.24 9.72 14.97
N ASN A 319 -6.01 9.56 16.04
CA ASN A 319 -5.49 9.10 17.33
C ASN A 319 -5.01 7.64 17.32
N THR A 320 -5.38 6.85 16.30
CA THR A 320 -4.93 5.45 16.14
C THR A 320 -3.81 5.32 15.11
N ALA A 321 -3.43 6.40 14.43
CA ALA A 321 -2.43 6.37 13.37
C ALA A 321 -1.01 6.18 13.93
N LYS A 322 -0.15 5.41 13.23
CA LYS A 322 1.31 5.40 13.39
C LYS A 322 1.76 6.84 13.36
N LYS A 323 2.57 7.24 14.33
CA LYS A 323 3.21 8.56 14.29
C LYS A 323 4.03 8.62 13.00
N GLU A 324 3.74 9.62 12.18
CA GLU A 324 4.50 9.92 10.97
C GLU A 324 5.98 10.00 11.35
N ALA A 325 6.87 9.50 10.48
CA ALA A 325 8.30 9.65 10.73
C ALA A 325 8.63 11.15 10.94
N PRO A 326 9.54 11.51 11.86
CA PRO A 326 9.77 12.92 12.13
C PRO A 326 10.27 13.63 10.85
N LYS A 327 9.86 14.88 10.65
CA LYS A 327 10.36 15.73 9.57
C LYS A 327 11.58 16.49 10.10
N PRO A 328 12.59 16.80 9.26
CA PRO A 328 13.76 17.56 9.71
C PRO A 328 13.35 18.97 10.12
N ALA A 329 13.86 19.43 11.26
CA ALA A 329 13.70 20.81 11.70
C ALA A 329 14.66 21.75 10.96
N THR A 330 15.89 21.28 10.73
CA THR A 330 16.98 22.03 10.12
C THR A 330 17.81 21.12 9.22
N ARG A 331 18.55 21.74 8.29
CA ARG A 331 19.44 21.05 7.37
C ARG A 331 20.73 21.84 7.20
N THR A 332 21.85 21.13 7.18
CA THR A 332 23.18 21.68 6.93
C THR A 332 23.55 21.50 5.45
N SER A 333 23.91 22.61 4.79
CA SER A 333 24.38 22.58 3.40
C SER A 333 25.79 22.00 3.30
N ARG A 334 26.00 21.16 2.28
CA ARG A 334 27.30 20.62 1.86
C ARG A 334 27.46 20.80 0.35
N SER A 335 28.68 20.99 -0.11
CA SER A 335 28.99 20.92 -1.54
C SER A 335 29.37 19.48 -1.89
N VAL A 336 28.67 18.89 -2.87
CA VAL A 336 28.96 17.54 -3.38
C VAL A 336 28.99 17.62 -4.89
N GLU A 337 30.16 17.37 -5.49
CA GLU A 337 30.36 17.48 -6.95
C GLU A 337 29.95 18.84 -7.55
N GLY A 338 29.88 19.91 -6.75
CA GLY A 338 29.44 21.24 -7.18
C GLY A 338 27.93 21.50 -7.03
N TRP A 339 27.14 20.52 -6.62
CA TRP A 339 25.76 20.72 -6.17
C TRP A 339 25.72 21.17 -4.71
N THR A 340 24.73 22.00 -4.39
CA THR A 340 24.33 22.23 -3.00
C THR A 340 23.46 21.07 -2.53
N VAL A 341 23.95 20.30 -1.56
CA VAL A 341 23.20 19.23 -0.88
C VAL A 341 22.84 19.68 0.54
N ARG A 342 21.56 19.87 0.82
CA ARG A 342 21.07 20.17 2.19
C ARG A 342 20.80 18.84 2.90
N VAL A 343 21.64 18.53 3.89
CA VAL A 343 21.59 17.30 4.68
C VAL A 343 20.79 17.55 5.95
N ASP A 344 19.80 16.72 6.22
CA ASP A 344 19.08 16.65 7.50
C ASP A 344 20.03 16.56 8.69
N ASP A 345 19.92 17.50 9.63
CA ASP A 345 20.82 17.57 10.78
C ASP A 345 20.74 16.33 11.68
N ARG A 346 19.64 15.56 11.63
CA ARG A 346 19.52 14.28 12.35
C ARG A 346 20.48 13.21 11.84
N LEU A 347 20.96 13.32 10.60
CA LEU A 347 22.01 12.45 10.03
C LEU A 347 23.41 12.81 10.54
N LEU A 348 23.59 13.98 11.15
CA LEU A 348 24.88 14.42 11.71
C LEU A 348 25.19 13.78 13.07
N ASP A 349 24.22 13.11 13.66
CA ASP A 349 24.39 12.28 14.85
C ASP A 349 25.49 11.22 14.62
N PRO A 350 26.49 11.10 15.53
CA PRO A 350 27.54 10.09 15.43
C PRO A 350 27.04 8.66 15.18
N GLU A 351 25.88 8.28 15.73
CA GLU A 351 25.29 6.95 15.53
C GLU A 351 24.86 6.70 14.07
N LYS A 352 24.69 7.76 13.27
CA LYS A 352 24.26 7.70 11.87
C LYS A 352 25.38 8.04 10.90
N SER A 353 26.62 8.19 11.41
CA SER A 353 27.80 8.56 10.62
C SER A 353 28.06 7.62 9.45
N GLU A 354 27.90 6.31 9.65
CA GLU A 354 28.06 5.31 8.58
C GLU A 354 26.97 5.48 7.49
N LEU A 355 25.71 5.60 7.89
CA LEU A 355 24.59 5.83 6.96
C LEU A 355 24.81 7.11 6.14
N LEU A 356 25.13 8.21 6.80
CA LEU A 356 25.38 9.49 6.13
C LEU A 356 26.60 9.40 5.20
N GLY A 357 27.70 8.80 5.66
CA GLY A 357 28.91 8.62 4.87
C GLY A 357 28.65 7.79 3.60
N ASN A 358 27.92 6.68 3.74
CA ASN A 358 27.54 5.82 2.61
C ASN A 358 26.61 6.55 1.64
N ALA A 359 25.59 7.25 2.14
CA ALA A 359 24.64 8.00 1.31
C ALA A 359 25.34 9.12 0.52
N LEU A 360 26.19 9.93 1.17
CA LEU A 360 26.93 10.99 0.50
C LEU A 360 27.96 10.46 -0.49
N ARG A 361 28.65 9.37 -0.18
CA ARG A 361 29.59 8.73 -1.11
C ARG A 361 28.87 8.22 -2.36
N PHE A 362 27.71 7.57 -2.20
CA PHE A 362 26.90 7.11 -3.31
C PHE A 362 26.38 8.26 -4.17
N LEU A 363 25.85 9.31 -3.52
CA LEU A 363 25.37 10.50 -4.22
C LEU A 363 26.51 11.18 -4.99
N ALA A 364 27.68 11.35 -4.37
CA ALA A 364 28.86 11.92 -5.04
C ALA A 364 29.25 11.10 -6.27
N PHE A 365 29.25 9.77 -6.18
CA PHE A 365 29.53 8.89 -7.32
C PHE A 365 28.54 9.12 -8.47
N ARG A 366 27.23 9.16 -8.20
CA ARG A 366 26.20 9.41 -9.22
C ARG A 366 26.30 10.80 -9.85
N LEU A 367 26.56 11.82 -9.04
CA LEU A 367 26.74 13.19 -9.54
C LEU A 367 28.02 13.34 -10.38
N ALA A 368 29.09 12.62 -10.03
CA ALA A 368 30.31 12.58 -10.82
C ALA A 368 30.08 11.93 -12.20
N GLU A 369 29.33 10.83 -12.28
CA GLU A 369 28.93 10.22 -13.56
C GLU A 369 28.15 11.22 -14.43
N ILE A 370 27.18 11.92 -13.84
CA ILE A 370 26.38 12.94 -14.55
C ILE A 370 27.29 14.06 -15.11
N LYS A 371 28.26 14.55 -14.32
CA LYS A 371 29.21 15.57 -14.78
C LYS A 371 30.04 15.15 -15.98
N VAL A 372 30.35 13.85 -16.08
CA VAL A 372 31.18 13.32 -17.17
C VAL A 372 30.38 13.23 -18.47
N VAL A 373 29.10 12.87 -18.40
CA VAL A 373 28.29 12.59 -19.60
C VAL A 373 27.46 13.77 -20.09
N VAL A 374 27.05 14.69 -19.21
CA VAL A 374 26.23 15.86 -19.55
C VAL A 374 27.12 17.04 -19.94
N PRO A 375 26.80 17.80 -21.01
CA PRO A 375 27.60 18.96 -21.42
C PRO A 375 27.77 20.01 -20.31
N ALA A 376 28.96 20.60 -20.23
CA ALA A 376 29.38 21.41 -19.08
C ALA A 376 28.47 22.62 -18.80
N ASP A 377 27.93 23.27 -19.84
CA ASP A 377 27.00 24.39 -19.69
C ASP A 377 25.65 23.93 -19.11
N LYS A 378 25.21 22.70 -19.42
CA LYS A 378 24.01 22.10 -18.84
C LYS A 378 24.26 21.62 -17.41
N VAL A 379 25.44 21.07 -17.13
CA VAL A 379 25.86 20.73 -15.75
C VAL A 379 25.80 21.97 -14.85
N VAL A 380 26.27 23.13 -15.31
CA VAL A 380 26.16 24.40 -14.57
C VAL A 380 24.70 24.75 -14.26
N SER A 381 23.77 24.44 -15.17
CA SER A 381 22.34 24.63 -14.94
C SER A 381 21.79 23.63 -13.92
N LEU A 382 22.18 22.35 -14.01
CA LEU A 382 21.79 21.31 -13.06
C LEU A 382 22.34 21.57 -11.65
N GLN A 383 23.56 22.11 -11.52
CA GLN A 383 24.20 22.43 -10.23
C GLN A 383 23.49 23.56 -9.46
N LYS A 384 22.64 24.35 -10.12
CA LYS A 384 21.76 25.33 -9.45
C LYS A 384 20.63 24.65 -8.68
N VAL A 385 20.27 23.42 -9.04
CA VAL A 385 19.22 22.65 -8.37
C VAL A 385 19.75 22.18 -7.03
N THR A 386 19.06 22.55 -5.95
CA THR A 386 19.40 22.05 -4.61
C THR A 386 18.92 20.61 -4.46
N ILE A 387 19.77 19.75 -3.91
CA ILE A 387 19.43 18.37 -3.54
C ILE A 387 19.19 18.32 -2.03
N ILE A 388 18.10 17.68 -1.62
CA ILE A 388 17.73 17.48 -0.21
C ILE A 388 17.98 16.03 0.16
N LEU A 389 18.74 15.77 1.22
CA LEU A 389 19.02 14.42 1.73
C LEU A 389 18.55 14.30 3.18
N ASP A 390 17.50 13.50 3.40
CA ASP A 390 16.87 13.35 4.71
C ASP A 390 17.03 11.94 5.30
N LEU A 391 17.02 11.83 6.64
CA LEU A 391 16.99 10.53 7.30
C LEU A 391 15.67 9.79 6.98
N ASN A 392 14.57 10.51 7.16
CA ASN A 392 13.19 10.20 6.81
C ASN A 392 12.42 11.54 6.72
N HIS A 393 11.30 11.60 6.00
CA HIS A 393 10.54 12.86 5.86
C HIS A 393 9.03 12.62 5.92
N GLY A 394 8.53 12.29 7.11
CA GLY A 394 7.12 11.96 7.24
C GLY A 394 6.72 10.75 6.39
N GLY A 395 5.64 10.87 5.62
CA GLY A 395 5.16 9.86 4.68
C GLY A 395 5.85 9.85 3.31
N LEU A 396 6.82 10.74 3.04
CA LEU A 396 7.54 10.74 1.77
C LEU A 396 8.56 9.60 1.72
N VAL A 397 8.51 8.80 0.64
CA VAL A 397 9.41 7.66 0.42
C VAL A 397 10.15 7.76 -0.91
N PRO A 398 9.49 7.92 -2.08
CA PRO A 398 10.20 7.96 -3.36
C PRO A 398 11.10 9.20 -3.46
N MET A 399 12.23 9.05 -4.16
CA MET A 399 12.97 10.20 -4.68
C MET A 399 12.04 10.96 -5.63
N GLN A 400 12.11 12.29 -5.59
CA GLN A 400 11.21 13.14 -6.39
C GLN A 400 11.71 14.58 -6.48
N TYR A 401 11.45 15.19 -7.62
CA TYR A 401 11.50 16.63 -7.82
C TYR A 401 10.19 17.31 -7.38
N HIS A 402 10.28 18.42 -6.65
CA HIS A 402 9.12 19.20 -6.21
C HIS A 402 8.89 20.42 -7.11
N PRO A 403 7.92 20.43 -8.02
CA PRO A 403 7.78 21.53 -8.98
C PRO A 403 7.20 22.82 -8.37
N SER A 404 6.48 22.74 -7.25
CA SER A 404 5.86 23.90 -6.59
C SER A 404 5.64 23.70 -5.09
N ALA A 405 5.43 24.81 -4.38
CA ALA A 405 5.15 24.83 -2.94
C ALA A 405 3.70 24.41 -2.59
N ASP A 406 2.76 24.50 -3.53
CA ASP A 406 1.33 24.32 -3.25
C ASP A 406 1.02 22.92 -2.72
N TRP A 407 1.56 21.88 -3.36
CA TRP A 407 1.37 20.50 -2.91
C TRP A 407 2.07 20.26 -1.56
N LEU A 408 3.28 20.80 -1.37
CA LEU A 408 4.02 20.69 -0.12
C LEU A 408 3.22 21.26 1.05
N LYS A 409 2.73 22.49 0.91
CA LYS A 409 1.91 23.17 1.91
C LYS A 409 0.63 22.40 2.23
N LYS A 410 -0.09 21.96 1.20
CA LYS A 410 -1.35 21.20 1.36
C LYS A 410 -1.16 19.89 2.13
N ASN A 411 0.02 19.29 2.03
CA ASN A 411 0.36 18.03 2.70
C ASN A 411 1.24 18.21 3.94
N GLY A 412 1.41 19.44 4.43
CA GLY A 412 2.13 19.73 5.68
C GLY A 412 3.64 19.50 5.59
N TYR A 413 4.24 19.74 4.43
CA TYR A 413 5.68 19.74 4.19
C TYR A 413 6.21 21.17 4.03
N ALA A 414 7.51 21.35 4.27
CA ALA A 414 8.15 22.65 4.19
C ALA A 414 8.15 23.17 2.73
N GLU A 415 7.72 24.42 2.53
CA GLU A 415 7.61 25.06 1.22
C GLU A 415 8.99 25.31 0.57
N ASP A 416 10.07 25.32 1.37
CA ASP A 416 11.46 25.48 0.92
C ASP A 416 12.04 24.25 0.19
N LEU A 417 11.24 23.19 0.06
CA LEU A 417 11.54 22.03 -0.79
C LEU A 417 11.15 22.27 -2.26
N ALA A 418 10.38 23.32 -2.56
CA ALA A 418 9.99 23.63 -3.93
C ALA A 418 11.24 23.87 -4.80
N LYS A 419 11.18 23.43 -6.06
CA LYS A 419 12.25 23.47 -7.06
C LYS A 419 13.53 22.72 -6.67
N CYS A 420 13.44 21.80 -5.72
CA CYS A 420 14.55 20.93 -5.30
C CYS A 420 14.32 19.47 -5.73
N VAL A 421 15.42 18.73 -5.89
CA VAL A 421 15.40 17.26 -5.91
C VAL A 421 15.45 16.77 -4.47
N HIS A 422 14.50 15.94 -4.07
CA HIS A 422 14.39 15.45 -2.69
C HIS A 422 14.63 13.95 -2.64
N LEU A 423 15.55 13.55 -1.77
CA LEU A 423 15.86 12.18 -1.38
C LEU A 423 15.34 11.97 0.06
N PRO A 424 14.08 11.56 0.25
CA PRO A 424 13.42 11.65 1.56
C PRO A 424 13.95 10.67 2.60
N ARG A 425 14.70 9.65 2.15
CA ARG A 425 15.22 8.55 2.97
C ARG A 425 16.64 8.18 2.55
N ALA A 426 17.61 8.52 3.39
CA ALA A 426 19.02 8.23 3.15
C ALA A 426 19.30 6.73 2.95
N VAL A 427 18.56 5.88 3.67
CA VAL A 427 18.66 4.41 3.58
C VAL A 427 18.30 3.86 2.20
N ASP A 428 17.52 4.59 1.41
CA ASP A 428 17.03 4.12 0.11
C ASP A 428 17.98 4.49 -1.05
N LEU A 429 19.04 5.29 -0.82
CA LEU A 429 20.02 5.65 -1.86
C LEU A 429 20.85 4.43 -2.30
N MET A 430 21.51 3.76 -1.36
CA MET A 430 22.51 2.74 -1.65
C MET A 430 21.88 1.35 -1.65
N THR A 431 20.97 1.11 -2.60
CA THR A 431 20.25 -0.15 -2.75
C THR A 431 20.62 -0.86 -4.05
N ALA A 432 20.44 -2.19 -4.12
CA ALA A 432 20.66 -2.95 -5.35
C ALA A 432 19.76 -2.45 -6.51
N ARG A 433 18.55 -1.95 -6.18
CA ARG A 433 17.63 -1.32 -7.12
C ARG A 433 18.28 -0.15 -7.85
N ASN A 434 18.93 0.77 -7.13
CA ASN A 434 19.57 1.97 -7.72
C ASN A 434 20.93 1.67 -8.39
N ILE A 435 21.26 0.39 -8.58
CA ILE A 435 22.40 -0.08 -9.36
C ILE A 435 21.92 -0.90 -10.56
N ARG A 436 20.99 -1.84 -10.34
CA ARG A 436 20.58 -2.85 -11.32
C ARG A 436 19.33 -2.48 -12.10
N GLU A 437 18.44 -1.71 -11.48
CA GLU A 437 17.13 -1.39 -12.03
C GLU A 437 17.12 0.07 -12.47
N GLN A 438 17.36 1.01 -11.55
CA GLN A 438 17.28 2.46 -11.79
C GLN A 438 18.65 3.14 -11.54
N PRO A 439 19.70 2.82 -12.32
CA PRO A 439 21.05 3.36 -12.09
C PRO A 439 21.14 4.88 -12.28
N TRP A 440 20.24 5.48 -13.06
CA TRP A 440 20.24 6.92 -13.39
C TRP A 440 19.10 7.69 -12.71
N VAL A 441 18.51 7.17 -11.63
CA VAL A 441 17.42 7.84 -10.88
C VAL A 441 17.77 9.25 -10.41
N ILE A 442 19.04 9.55 -10.08
CA ILE A 442 19.45 10.92 -9.72
C ILE A 442 19.39 11.85 -10.95
N LEU A 443 19.77 11.35 -12.12
CA LEU A 443 19.63 12.09 -13.37
C LEU A 443 18.16 12.24 -13.77
N HIS A 444 17.31 11.24 -13.50
CA HIS A 444 15.86 11.32 -13.70
C HIS A 444 15.27 12.54 -13.00
N GLU A 445 15.51 12.67 -11.70
CA GLU A 445 15.00 13.78 -10.90
C GLU A 445 15.59 15.13 -11.32
N LEU A 446 16.88 15.15 -11.67
CA LEU A 446 17.52 16.34 -12.23
C LEU A 446 16.98 16.70 -13.62
N SER A 447 16.49 15.72 -14.39
CA SER A 447 15.86 15.95 -15.70
C SER A 447 14.49 16.58 -15.55
N HIS A 448 13.71 16.21 -14.53
CA HIS A 448 12.51 16.96 -14.17
C HIS A 448 12.84 18.42 -13.83
N ALA A 449 13.90 18.64 -13.02
CA ALA A 449 14.32 19.99 -12.66
C ALA A 449 14.77 20.81 -13.89
N TYR A 450 15.51 20.21 -14.82
CA TYR A 450 15.92 20.86 -16.06
C TYR A 450 14.73 21.19 -16.97
N HIS A 451 13.78 20.25 -17.11
CA HIS A 451 12.56 20.46 -17.88
C HIS A 451 11.73 21.60 -17.29
N ASP A 452 11.60 21.68 -15.97
CA ASP A 452 10.88 22.77 -15.30
C ASP A 452 11.63 24.12 -15.40
N GLN A 453 12.88 24.15 -14.95
CA GLN A 453 13.60 25.40 -14.66
C GLN A 453 14.36 25.99 -15.85
N VAL A 454 14.64 25.18 -16.89
CA VAL A 454 15.38 25.62 -18.08
C VAL A 454 14.49 25.61 -19.32
N LEU A 455 13.75 24.52 -19.55
CA LEU A 455 12.90 24.39 -20.75
C LEU A 455 11.49 24.95 -20.56
N GLY A 456 10.97 24.89 -19.32
CA GLY A 456 9.56 24.99 -18.99
C GLY A 456 8.80 23.69 -19.31
N PHE A 457 7.96 23.20 -18.38
CA PHE A 457 7.11 22.01 -18.62
C PHE A 457 6.14 22.15 -19.80
N ASP A 458 5.89 23.39 -20.24
CA ASP A 458 5.07 23.68 -21.41
C ASP A 458 5.84 23.65 -22.73
N ASN A 459 7.10 23.22 -22.73
CA ASN A 459 7.94 23.17 -23.92
C ASN A 459 7.23 22.42 -25.08
N PRO A 460 6.94 23.10 -26.21
CA PRO A 460 6.11 22.52 -27.26
C PRO A 460 6.79 21.35 -27.97
N ARG A 461 8.14 21.33 -28.03
CA ARG A 461 8.89 20.25 -28.68
C ARG A 461 8.79 18.96 -27.87
N VAL A 462 8.90 19.06 -26.54
CA VAL A 462 8.77 17.91 -25.63
C VAL A 462 7.33 17.37 -25.63
N LYS A 463 6.34 18.26 -25.55
CA LYS A 463 4.91 17.86 -25.63
C LYS A 463 4.58 17.14 -26.93
N GLN A 464 5.05 17.67 -28.05
CA GLN A 464 4.81 17.06 -29.35
C GLN A 464 5.43 15.66 -29.43
N ALA A 465 6.70 15.51 -29.02
CA ALA A 465 7.36 14.21 -29.00
C ALA A 465 6.67 13.19 -28.07
N TYR A 466 6.18 13.63 -26.91
CA TYR A 466 5.38 12.80 -26.01
C TYR A 466 4.08 12.31 -26.67
N GLU A 467 3.31 13.21 -27.28
CA GLU A 467 2.06 12.83 -27.94
C GLU A 467 2.30 11.91 -29.14
N ASP A 468 3.37 12.14 -29.90
CA ASP A 468 3.77 11.28 -31.02
C ASP A 468 4.19 9.87 -30.53
N PHE A 469 4.98 9.79 -29.46
CA PHE A 469 5.37 8.51 -28.84
C PHE A 469 4.17 7.75 -28.27
N LYS A 470 3.23 8.47 -27.66
CA LYS A 470 1.97 7.87 -27.19
C LYS A 470 1.11 7.37 -28.34
N LYS A 471 1.03 8.12 -29.44
CA LYS A 471 0.26 7.76 -30.63
C LYS A 471 0.88 6.59 -31.41
N SER A 472 2.21 6.44 -31.38
CA SER A 472 2.89 5.34 -32.07
C SER A 472 2.56 3.97 -31.47
N GLY A 473 2.14 3.91 -30.21
CA GLY A 473 1.90 2.67 -29.48
C GLY A 473 3.17 1.92 -29.07
N HIS A 474 4.36 2.46 -29.36
CA HIS A 474 5.64 1.83 -29.02
C HIS A 474 5.80 1.66 -27.50
N GLY A 475 5.28 2.62 -26.72
CA GLY A 475 5.28 2.55 -25.27
C GLY A 475 4.21 1.62 -24.66
N ASP A 476 3.24 1.10 -25.40
CA ASP A 476 2.13 0.34 -24.81
C ASP A 476 2.57 -1.02 -24.26
N LYS A 477 3.62 -1.60 -24.85
CA LYS A 477 4.18 -2.91 -24.46
C LYS A 477 5.69 -3.02 -24.74
N THR A 478 6.47 -2.20 -24.04
CA THR A 478 7.93 -2.15 -24.12
C THR A 478 8.60 -3.17 -23.19
N LEU A 479 9.89 -3.44 -23.38
CA LEU A 479 10.67 -4.27 -22.45
C LEU A 479 10.97 -3.48 -21.17
N LEU A 480 10.91 -4.16 -20.02
CA LEU A 480 11.39 -3.69 -18.73
C LEU A 480 12.78 -4.31 -18.45
N PHE A 481 13.58 -3.71 -17.57
CA PHE A 481 14.93 -4.17 -17.17
C PHE A 481 15.02 -5.67 -16.82
N ASN A 482 13.92 -6.28 -16.36
CA ASN A 482 13.85 -7.69 -15.99
C ASN A 482 13.40 -8.62 -17.14
N GLY A 483 13.27 -8.10 -18.36
CA GLY A 483 12.84 -8.83 -19.56
C GLY A 483 11.33 -8.98 -19.73
N SER A 484 10.52 -8.55 -18.76
CA SER A 484 9.06 -8.51 -18.91
C SER A 484 8.62 -7.43 -19.91
N ARG A 485 7.40 -7.57 -20.45
CA ARG A 485 6.83 -6.59 -21.38
C ARG A 485 5.65 -5.85 -20.78
N VAL A 486 5.76 -4.53 -20.75
CA VAL A 486 4.95 -3.66 -19.89
C VAL A 486 4.65 -2.31 -20.55
N LYS A 487 3.69 -1.56 -20.01
CA LYS A 487 3.47 -0.17 -20.42
C LYS A 487 4.62 0.71 -19.94
N HIS A 488 5.22 1.47 -20.85
CA HIS A 488 6.35 2.36 -20.59
C HIS A 488 5.94 3.47 -19.61
N TYR A 489 6.77 3.72 -18.59
CA TYR A 489 6.47 4.73 -17.56
C TYR A 489 6.34 6.16 -18.12
N GLY A 490 7.16 6.51 -19.11
CA GLY A 490 7.08 7.78 -19.84
C GLY A 490 5.71 8.08 -20.47
N LEU A 491 4.79 7.12 -20.61
CA LEU A 491 3.43 7.38 -21.08
C LEU A 491 2.54 8.12 -20.06
N ASN A 492 2.97 8.25 -18.80
CA ASN A 492 2.16 8.88 -17.76
C ASN A 492 2.02 10.40 -17.94
N THR A 493 3.12 11.11 -18.21
CA THR A 493 3.12 12.57 -18.44
C THR A 493 4.28 12.97 -19.36
N PRO A 494 4.23 14.16 -20.00
CA PRO A 494 5.37 14.71 -20.72
C PRO A 494 6.65 14.87 -19.86
N MET A 495 6.49 15.05 -18.55
CA MET A 495 7.61 15.18 -17.62
C MET A 495 8.32 13.85 -17.40
N GLU A 496 7.55 12.78 -17.19
CA GLU A 496 8.07 11.40 -17.07
C GLU A 496 8.71 10.96 -18.39
N PHE A 497 8.05 11.24 -19.52
CA PHE A 497 8.61 11.00 -20.84
C PHE A 497 9.99 11.64 -21.01
N PHE A 498 10.13 12.92 -20.66
CA PHE A 498 11.40 13.62 -20.82
C PHE A 498 12.51 13.04 -19.92
N ALA A 499 12.18 12.70 -18.67
CA ALA A 499 13.15 12.15 -17.72
C ALA A 499 13.63 10.75 -18.13
N GLU A 500 12.69 9.85 -18.43
CA GLU A 500 12.94 8.48 -18.91
C GLU A 500 13.81 8.46 -20.18
N MET A 501 13.45 9.28 -21.17
CA MET A 501 14.20 9.34 -22.43
C MET A 501 15.59 9.96 -22.23
N THR A 502 15.75 10.87 -21.24
CA THR A 502 17.06 11.42 -20.87
C THR A 502 17.95 10.37 -20.21
N GLU A 503 17.41 9.48 -19.37
CA GLU A 503 18.17 8.34 -18.82
C GLU A 503 18.70 7.44 -19.93
N ALA A 504 17.85 7.08 -20.89
CA ALA A 504 18.27 6.29 -22.05
C ALA A 504 19.35 7.01 -22.88
N TYR A 505 19.27 8.34 -23.01
CA TYR A 505 20.19 9.12 -23.82
C TYR A 505 21.61 9.20 -23.25
N PHE A 506 21.76 9.42 -21.94
CA PHE A 506 23.08 9.55 -21.30
C PHE A 506 23.61 8.27 -20.68
N GLY A 507 22.71 7.32 -20.38
CA GLY A 507 23.01 6.20 -19.52
C GLY A 507 22.19 4.96 -19.85
N SER A 508 21.51 4.44 -18.83
CA SER A 508 20.63 3.29 -18.92
C SER A 508 19.28 3.59 -18.29
N ASN A 509 18.21 3.39 -19.03
CA ASN A 509 16.84 3.43 -18.53
C ASN A 509 16.40 2.04 -18.04
N ASP A 510 15.34 1.97 -17.24
CA ASP A 510 14.71 0.71 -16.81
C ASP A 510 13.61 0.23 -17.78
N PHE A 511 13.18 1.08 -18.71
CA PHE A 511 12.30 0.74 -19.84
C PHE A 511 13.04 0.87 -21.17
N PHE A 512 12.73 -0.01 -22.13
CA PHE A 512 13.22 0.13 -23.49
C PHE A 512 12.59 1.37 -24.18
N PRO A 513 13.38 2.20 -24.90
CA PRO A 513 14.80 2.02 -25.20
C PRO A 513 15.72 2.17 -23.98
N PHE A 514 16.57 1.17 -23.73
CA PHE A 514 17.37 1.12 -22.49
C PHE A 514 18.58 2.03 -22.57
N ASN A 515 19.12 2.27 -23.76
CA ASN A 515 20.37 3.02 -23.93
C ASN A 515 20.33 3.89 -25.19
N ARG A 516 21.38 4.68 -25.35
CA ARG A 516 21.47 5.69 -26.42
C ARG A 516 21.42 5.10 -27.83
N ALA A 517 21.97 3.90 -28.03
CA ALA A 517 21.98 3.25 -29.34
C ALA A 517 20.58 2.79 -29.72
N GLU A 518 19.88 2.13 -28.79
CA GLU A 518 18.50 1.69 -28.98
C GLU A 518 17.56 2.87 -29.19
N LEU A 519 17.74 3.95 -28.42
CA LEU A 519 16.94 5.18 -28.57
C LEU A 519 17.14 5.78 -29.96
N LYS A 520 18.38 5.83 -30.46
CA LYS A 520 18.70 6.35 -31.79
C LYS A 520 18.08 5.50 -32.91
N GLU A 521 18.12 4.19 -32.77
CA GLU A 521 17.63 3.25 -33.78
C GLU A 521 16.11 3.21 -33.84
N ASN A 522 15.46 3.15 -32.68
CA ASN A 522 14.02 2.87 -32.58
C ASN A 522 13.18 4.13 -32.47
N GLU A 523 13.75 5.21 -31.93
CA GLU A 523 13.05 6.48 -31.70
C GLU A 523 13.88 7.67 -32.21
N PRO A 524 14.25 7.71 -33.52
CA PRO A 524 15.20 8.68 -34.06
C PRO A 524 14.77 10.14 -33.87
N THR A 525 13.47 10.43 -33.89
CA THR A 525 12.94 11.78 -33.63
C THR A 525 13.12 12.18 -32.15
N ILE A 526 12.91 11.24 -31.22
CA ILE A 526 13.13 11.47 -29.78
C ILE A 526 14.63 11.65 -29.52
N TYR A 527 15.46 10.80 -30.11
CA TYR A 527 16.92 10.94 -30.05
C TYR A 527 17.38 12.33 -30.54
N GLN A 528 16.86 12.80 -31.68
CA GLN A 528 17.21 14.10 -32.21
C GLN A 528 16.72 15.24 -31.31
N LEU A 529 15.52 15.13 -30.73
CA LEU A 529 15.04 16.09 -29.72
C LEU A 529 16.01 16.20 -28.54
N LEU A 530 16.41 15.07 -27.95
CA LEU A 530 17.31 15.07 -26.80
C LEU A 530 18.70 15.59 -27.17
N LYS A 531 19.19 15.23 -28.35
CA LYS A 531 20.43 15.80 -28.88
C LYS A 531 20.35 17.32 -28.96
N ASP A 532 19.27 17.85 -29.52
CA ASP A 532 19.11 19.30 -29.63
C ASP A 532 18.97 19.96 -28.26
N VAL A 533 18.24 19.35 -27.33
CA VAL A 533 18.03 19.90 -25.99
C VAL A 533 19.33 19.93 -25.18
N TRP A 534 20.10 18.85 -25.24
CA TRP A 534 21.25 18.65 -24.37
C TRP A 534 22.57 19.12 -24.98
N GLU A 535 22.76 18.97 -26.29
CA GLU A 535 24.04 19.26 -26.97
C GLU A 535 24.03 20.58 -27.76
N SER A 536 22.89 21.25 -27.95
CA SER A 536 22.90 22.56 -28.62
C SER A 536 23.45 23.64 -27.71
N ASP A 537 24.34 24.46 -28.26
CA ASP A 537 24.84 25.66 -27.61
C ASP A 537 23.67 26.60 -27.28
N SER A 538 23.64 27.07 -26.04
CA SER A 538 22.71 28.11 -25.58
C SER A 538 22.93 29.48 -26.25
N SER A 539 23.89 29.59 -27.18
CA SER A 539 24.26 30.81 -27.91
C SER A 539 23.64 30.93 -29.31
N SER A 540 22.93 29.91 -29.82
CA SER A 540 22.23 30.02 -31.11
C SER A 540 20.77 30.43 -30.90
N PRO A 541 20.32 31.58 -31.44
CA PRO A 541 18.93 31.99 -31.33
C PRO A 541 18.03 30.97 -32.04
N ALA A 542 16.92 30.62 -31.39
CA ALA A 542 15.88 29.78 -31.96
C ALA A 542 15.47 30.34 -33.33
N LYS A 543 15.65 29.54 -34.38
CA LYS A 543 15.12 29.80 -35.71
C LYS A 543 13.77 29.13 -35.88
#